data_AF-A0A0M0EE90-F1
#
_entry.id   AF-A0A0M0EE90-F1
#
_cell.length_a   1.000
_cell.length_b   1.000
_cell.length_c   1.000
_cell.angle_alpha   90.00
_cell.angle_beta   90.00
_cell.angle_gamma   90.00
#
_symmetry.space_group_name_H-M   'P 1'
#
loop_
_entity.id
_entity.type
_entity.pdbx_description
1 polymer ?
#
loop_
_entity_poly.entity_id
_entity_poly.type
_entity_poly.pdbx_seq_one_letter_code
_entity_poly.pdbx_strand_id
1 'polypeptide(L)'
;MAALIGLLTALQPHPWYVARTAIPLTGLLLGNVMNATSLSMNTLLSTITRERQAIEARLILGATRALAMNGLIRQAIRSALLPTLNQMAAAGIITMPGIMTGQILAGMSPLDASKYQILLMSLIVSGNMTGATLAAGLTAWRLTDGRARLRLERLQSPISKTKSS
;
A
#
# COMPACT_ATOMS: atom_id res chain seq x y z
N MET A 1 -1.09 11.90 -1.10
CA MET A 1 -0.24 13.10 -0.97
C MET A 1 1.24 12.75 -0.94
N ALA A 2 1.77 11.94 -0.02
CA ALA A 2 3.21 11.60 -0.03
C ALA A 2 3.70 10.73 -1.20
N ALA A 3 2.88 9.83 -1.75
CA ALA A 3 3.24 9.11 -2.99
C ALA A 3 3.19 10.03 -4.22
N LEU A 4 2.29 11.01 -4.23
CA LEU A 4 2.19 12.04 -5.28
C LEU A 4 3.33 13.07 -5.15
N ILE A 5 3.69 13.47 -3.92
CA ILE A 5 4.83 14.32 -3.60
C ILE A 5 6.12 13.56 -3.91
N GLY A 6 6.30 12.31 -3.50
CA GLY A 6 7.47 11.49 -3.84
C GLY A 6 7.63 11.24 -5.34
N LEU A 7 6.52 11.04 -6.07
CA LEU A 7 6.53 10.97 -7.53
C LEU A 7 6.88 12.31 -8.19
N LEU A 8 6.48 13.45 -7.59
CA LEU A 8 6.73 14.80 -8.12
C LEU A 8 8.06 15.43 -7.64
N THR A 9 8.66 14.96 -6.54
CA THR A 9 9.87 15.56 -5.94
C THR A 9 11.11 14.66 -5.97
N ALA A 10 10.97 13.33 -5.88
CA ALA A 10 12.13 12.42 -5.92
C ALA A 10 12.52 12.04 -7.36
N LEU A 11 11.56 12.02 -8.28
CA LEU A 11 11.82 12.04 -9.72
C LEU A 11 12.00 13.49 -10.18
N GLN A 12 13.14 14.09 -9.84
CA GLN A 12 13.80 14.95 -10.82
C GLN A 12 14.83 14.11 -11.59
N PRO A 13 14.42 13.30 -12.59
CA PRO A 13 15.37 12.75 -13.53
C PRO A 13 15.84 13.93 -14.39
N HIS A 14 17.04 14.41 -14.12
CA HIS A 14 17.86 14.99 -15.17
C HIS A 14 18.45 13.80 -15.97
N PRO A 15 17.98 13.47 -17.19
CA PRO A 15 16.95 14.10 -18.03
C PRO A 15 15.61 13.32 -18.11
N TRP A 16 14.51 14.07 -18.07
CA TRP A 16 13.09 13.62 -18.04
C TRP A 16 12.49 13.33 -19.43
N TYR A 17 13.29 13.49 -20.49
CA TYR A 17 12.77 13.62 -21.86
C TYR A 17 12.73 12.30 -22.67
N VAL A 18 13.19 11.17 -22.11
CA VAL A 18 13.03 9.87 -22.79
C VAL A 18 11.69 9.27 -22.38
N ALA A 19 10.63 9.60 -23.12
CA ALA A 19 9.27 9.09 -22.91
C ALA A 19 9.19 7.55 -22.78
N ARG A 20 10.13 6.83 -23.42
CA ARG A 20 10.29 5.37 -23.35
C ARG A 20 10.55 4.85 -21.93
N THR A 21 11.16 5.64 -21.05
CA THR A 21 11.54 5.23 -19.68
C THR A 21 10.61 5.81 -18.61
N ALA A 22 10.13 7.04 -18.81
CA ALA A 22 9.26 7.71 -17.84
C ALA A 22 7.89 7.01 -17.70
N ILE A 23 7.26 6.65 -18.82
CA ILE A 23 5.90 6.08 -18.82
C ILE A 23 5.85 4.74 -18.03
N PRO A 24 6.73 3.75 -18.29
CA PRO A 24 6.70 2.49 -17.55
C PRO A 24 7.06 2.64 -16.07
N LEU A 25 8.00 3.53 -15.73
CA LEU A 25 8.42 3.76 -14.34
C LEU A 25 7.29 4.38 -13.51
N THR A 26 6.61 5.39 -14.04
CA THR A 26 5.45 5.99 -13.38
C THR A 26 4.33 4.97 -13.20
N GLY A 27 4.03 4.17 -14.23
CA GLY A 27 3.03 3.10 -14.13
C GLY A 27 3.37 2.06 -13.07
N LEU A 28 4.64 1.63 -13.00
CA LEU A 28 5.13 0.69 -11.99
C LEU A 28 5.00 1.25 -10.58
N LEU A 29 5.46 2.49 -10.35
CA LEU A 29 5.38 3.15 -9.04
C LEU A 29 3.94 3.29 -8.59
N LEU A 30 3.09 3.83 -9.46
CA LEU A 30 1.69 4.11 -9.15
C LEU A 30 0.90 2.81 -8.93
N GLY A 31 1.16 1.77 -9.74
CA GLY A 31 0.58 0.44 -9.56
C GLY A 31 0.95 -0.22 -8.24
N ASN A 32 2.22 -0.15 -7.84
CA ASN A 32 2.67 -0.69 -6.54
C ASN A 32 2.01 0.03 -5.37
N VAL A 33 1.98 1.37 -5.40
CA VAL A 33 1.34 2.17 -4.34
C VAL A 33 -0.16 1.90 -4.28
N MET A 34 -0.83 1.81 -5.43
CA MET A 34 -2.25 1.48 -5.51
C MET A 34 -2.52 0.11 -4.90
N ASN A 35 -1.71 -0.90 -5.23
CA ASN A 35 -1.87 -2.24 -4.68
C ASN A 35 -1.65 -2.28 -3.16
N ALA A 36 -0.58 -1.64 -2.67
CA ALA A 36 -0.29 -1.57 -1.24
C ALA A 36 -1.40 -0.85 -0.46
N THR A 37 -1.94 0.25 -1.01
CA THR A 37 -3.05 1.02 -0.44
C THR A 37 -4.32 0.16 -0.38
N SER A 38 -4.69 -0.47 -1.49
CA SER A 38 -5.88 -1.35 -1.58
C SER A 38 -5.78 -2.54 -0.65
N LEU A 39 -4.62 -3.19 -0.58
CA LEU A 39 -4.39 -4.33 0.31
C LEU A 39 -4.46 -3.91 1.77
N SER A 40 -3.86 -2.77 2.13
CA SER A 40 -3.93 -2.24 3.49
C SER A 40 -5.38 -1.96 3.92
N MET A 41 -6.16 -1.30 3.05
CA MET A 41 -7.56 -0.99 3.31
C MET A 41 -8.41 -2.26 3.43
N ASN A 42 -8.27 -3.20 2.48
CA ASN A 42 -9.02 -4.46 2.48
C ASN A 42 -8.70 -5.31 3.70
N THR A 43 -7.41 -5.44 4.06
CA THR A 43 -7.00 -6.18 5.26
C THR A 43 -7.58 -5.52 6.51
N LEU A 44 -7.50 -4.20 6.64
CA LEU A 44 -8.04 -3.50 7.81
C LEU A 44 -9.56 -3.71 7.95
N LEU A 45 -10.32 -3.54 6.86
CA LEU A 45 -11.78 -3.73 6.85
C LEU A 45 -12.17 -5.17 7.17
N SER A 46 -11.46 -6.14 6.58
CA SER A 46 -11.68 -7.56 6.81
C SER A 46 -11.40 -7.93 8.28
N THR A 47 -10.27 -7.49 8.84
CA THR A 47 -9.91 -7.77 10.23
C THR A 47 -10.88 -7.10 11.20
N ILE A 48 -11.32 -5.87 10.95
CA ILE A 48 -12.35 -5.19 11.78
C ILE A 48 -13.67 -5.98 11.74
N THR A 49 -14.08 -6.45 10.57
CA THR A 49 -15.34 -7.20 10.41
C THR A 49 -15.26 -8.53 11.15
N ARG A 50 -14.13 -9.22 11.05
CA ARG A 50 -13.89 -10.52 11.69
C ARG A 50 -13.73 -10.42 13.21
N GLU A 51 -12.98 -9.43 13.69
CA GLU A 51 -12.65 -9.26 15.11
C GLU A 51 -13.60 -8.30 15.84
N ARG A 52 -14.75 -8.00 15.26
CA ARG A 52 -15.73 -7.06 15.80
C ARG A 52 -16.05 -7.32 17.27
N GLN A 53 -16.35 -8.57 17.63
CA GLN A 53 -16.69 -8.96 19.01
C GLN A 53 -15.53 -8.71 19.97
N ALA A 54 -14.29 -8.97 19.55
CA ALA A 54 -13.10 -8.73 20.36
C ALA A 54 -12.83 -7.22 20.54
N ILE A 55 -13.09 -6.41 19.50
CA ILE A 55 -13.00 -4.94 19.58
C ILE A 55 -14.04 -4.40 20.56
N GLU A 56 -15.30 -4.85 20.47
CA GLU A 56 -16.37 -4.45 21.37
C GLU A 56 -16.06 -4.84 22.83
N ALA A 57 -15.55 -6.06 23.07
CA ALA A 57 -15.12 -6.49 24.40
C ALA A 57 -14.00 -5.60 24.98
N ARG A 58 -12.99 -5.24 24.17
CA ARG A 58 -11.92 -4.31 24.60
C ARG A 58 -12.45 -2.93 24.95
N LEU A 59 -13.43 -2.43 24.20
CA LEU A 59 -14.08 -1.14 24.49
C LEU A 59 -14.86 -1.18 25.81
N ILE A 60 -15.57 -2.28 26.09
CA ILE A 60 -16.30 -2.48 27.35
C ILE A 60 -15.34 -2.55 28.54
N LEU A 61 -14.16 -3.16 28.36
CA LEU A 61 -13.09 -3.19 29.36
C LEU A 61 -12.36 -1.85 29.56
N GLY A 62 -12.82 -0.77 28.91
CA GLY A 62 -12.28 0.59 29.09
C GLY A 62 -11.09 0.94 28.18
N ALA A 63 -10.75 0.11 27.20
CA ALA A 63 -9.69 0.45 26.25
C ALA A 63 -10.10 1.65 25.37
N THR A 64 -9.17 2.57 25.13
CA THR A 64 -9.41 3.68 24.20
C THR A 64 -9.46 3.18 22.76
N ARG A 65 -10.23 3.87 21.91
CA ARG A 65 -10.41 3.50 20.49
C ARG A 65 -9.08 3.34 19.76
N ALA A 66 -8.14 4.26 20.02
CA ALA A 66 -6.80 4.22 19.44
C ALA A 66 -6.06 2.93 19.81
N LEU A 67 -6.17 2.50 21.08
CA LEU A 67 -5.52 1.29 21.59
C LEU A 67 -6.16 0.01 21.05
N ALA A 68 -7.50 -0.01 20.92
CA ALA A 68 -8.23 -1.12 20.33
C ALA A 68 -7.91 -1.32 18.83
N MET A 69 -7.75 -0.24 18.06
CA MET A 69 -7.46 -0.29 16.62
C MET A 69 -5.97 -0.41 16.27
N ASN A 70 -5.05 -0.03 17.17
CA ASN A 70 -3.60 0.01 16.86
C ASN A 70 -3.08 -1.35 16.35
N GLY A 71 -3.50 -2.46 16.98
CA GLY A 71 -3.14 -3.80 16.55
C GLY A 71 -3.59 -4.11 15.11
N LEU A 72 -4.84 -3.75 14.77
CA LEU A 72 -5.41 -3.98 13.44
C LEU A 72 -4.72 -3.12 12.37
N ILE A 73 -4.45 -1.85 12.68
CA ILE A 73 -3.72 -0.93 11.79
C ILE A 73 -2.32 -1.49 11.49
N ARG A 74 -1.60 -1.94 12.52
CA ARG A 74 -0.26 -2.51 12.37
C ARG A 74 -0.28 -3.78 11.52
N GLN A 75 -1.28 -4.63 11.69
CA GLN A 75 -1.46 -5.84 10.87
C GLN A 75 -1.76 -5.50 9.41
N ALA A 76 -2.64 -4.53 9.16
CA ALA A 76 -2.97 -4.07 7.82
C ALA A 76 -1.76 -3.49 7.08
N ILE A 77 -0.96 -2.65 7.74
CA ILE A 77 0.27 -2.10 7.16
C ILE A 77 1.28 -3.22 6.88
N ARG A 78 1.48 -4.15 7.81
CA ARG A 78 2.39 -5.30 7.60
C ARG A 78 1.96 -6.13 6.40
N SER A 79 0.67 -6.48 6.32
CA SER A 79 0.13 -7.26 5.20
C SER A 79 0.34 -6.57 3.85
N ALA A 80 0.24 -5.23 3.80
CA ALA A 80 0.48 -4.46 2.59
C ALA A 80 1.95 -4.38 2.17
N LEU A 81 2.89 -4.41 3.14
CA LEU A 81 4.32 -4.27 2.88
C LEU A 81 5.04 -5.59 2.60
N LEU A 82 4.54 -6.71 3.15
CA LEU A 82 5.15 -8.03 2.98
C LEU A 82 5.47 -8.39 1.52
N PRO A 83 4.57 -8.19 0.53
CA PRO A 83 4.88 -8.51 -0.86
C PRO A 83 6.05 -7.70 -1.44
N THR A 84 6.20 -6.44 -1.02
CA THR A 84 7.28 -5.57 -1.50
C THR A 84 8.62 -5.99 -0.88
N LEU A 85 8.61 -6.27 0.43
CA LEU A 85 9.81 -6.74 1.14
C LEU A 85 10.29 -8.11 0.63
N ASN A 86 9.36 -9.04 0.37
CA ASN A 86 9.69 -10.35 -0.21
C ASN A 86 10.33 -10.21 -1.60
N GLN A 87 9.83 -9.30 -2.43
CA GLN A 87 10.43 -9.03 -3.75
C GLN A 87 11.82 -8.41 -3.63
N MET A 88 12.04 -7.49 -2.69
CA MET A 88 13.37 -6.92 -2.46
C MET A 88 14.37 -7.95 -1.96
N ALA A 89 13.97 -8.81 -1.03
CA ALA A 89 14.81 -9.89 -0.54
C ALA A 89 15.16 -10.88 -1.67
N ALA A 90 14.20 -11.24 -2.51
CA ALA A 90 14.42 -12.11 -3.66
C ALA A 90 15.34 -11.50 -4.72
N ALA A 91 15.26 -10.19 -4.94
CA ALA A 91 16.14 -9.47 -5.87
C ALA A 91 17.60 -9.39 -5.37
N GLY A 92 17.82 -9.40 -4.05
CA GLY A 92 19.16 -9.42 -3.47
C GLY A 92 19.83 -10.80 -3.45
N ILE A 93 19.06 -11.89 -3.50
CA ILE A 93 19.57 -13.24 -3.27
C ILE A 93 19.57 -14.10 -4.55
N ILE A 94 18.51 -14.04 -5.37
CA ILE A 94 18.27 -15.08 -6.41
C ILE A 94 17.98 -14.51 -7.81
N THR A 95 17.40 -13.31 -7.91
CA THR A 95 16.82 -12.85 -9.18
C THR A 95 17.32 -11.48 -9.60
N MET A 96 17.77 -11.36 -10.85
CA MET A 96 17.83 -10.06 -11.52
C MET A 96 16.39 -9.64 -11.89
N PRO A 97 15.86 -8.52 -11.36
CA PRO A 97 14.53 -8.04 -11.69
C PRO A 97 14.38 -7.89 -13.21
N GLY A 98 13.24 -8.28 -13.79
CA GLY A 98 13.05 -8.30 -15.25
C GLY A 98 13.31 -6.95 -15.95
N ILE A 99 13.08 -5.83 -15.25
CA ILE A 99 13.41 -4.48 -15.73
C ILE A 99 14.93 -4.30 -15.84
N MET A 100 15.69 -4.75 -14.85
CA MET A 100 17.15 -4.66 -14.85
C MET A 100 17.76 -5.53 -15.96
N THR A 101 17.24 -6.75 -16.15
CA THR A 101 17.65 -7.62 -17.28
C THR A 101 17.32 -6.98 -18.62
N GLY A 102 16.13 -6.39 -18.75
CA GLY A 102 15.73 -5.66 -19.96
C GLY A 102 16.63 -4.46 -20.29
N GLN A 103 17.07 -3.72 -19.27
CA GLN A 103 18.03 -2.61 -19.42
C GLN A 103 19.40 -3.11 -19.87
N ILE A 104 19.88 -4.21 -19.31
CA ILE A 104 21.16 -4.83 -19.71
C ILE A 104 21.09 -5.32 -21.16
N LEU A 105 20.00 -5.99 -21.55
CA LEU A 105 19.78 -6.43 -22.93
C LEU A 105 19.65 -5.26 -23.93
N ALA A 106 19.19 -4.10 -23.46
CA ALA A 106 19.15 -2.86 -24.23
C ALA A 106 20.51 -2.14 -24.35
N GLY A 107 21.59 -2.73 -23.82
CA GLY A 107 22.95 -2.20 -23.92
C GLY A 107 23.39 -1.30 -22.76
N MET A 108 22.62 -1.23 -21.67
CA MET A 108 23.03 -0.51 -20.47
C MET A 108 24.08 -1.30 -19.67
N SER A 109 25.10 -0.60 -19.13
CA SER A 109 26.08 -1.21 -18.23
C SER A 109 25.39 -1.85 -17.02
N PRO A 110 25.71 -3.10 -16.65
CA PRO A 110 25.14 -3.78 -15.48
C PRO A 110 25.35 -2.99 -14.17
N LEU A 111 26.43 -2.23 -14.08
CA LEU A 111 26.76 -1.42 -12.91
C LEU A 111 25.83 -0.21 -12.78
N ASP A 112 25.32 0.32 -13.90
CA ASP A 112 24.38 1.43 -13.88
C ASP A 112 22.95 0.94 -13.68
N ALA A 113 22.57 -0.17 -14.35
CA ALA A 113 21.27 -0.81 -14.16
C ALA A 113 21.02 -1.21 -12.70
N SER A 114 22.04 -1.68 -11.97
CA SER A 114 21.92 -2.06 -10.55
C SER A 114 21.68 -0.85 -9.65
N LYS A 115 22.39 0.26 -9.86
CA LYS A 115 22.18 1.50 -9.10
C LYS A 115 20.76 2.03 -9.29
N TYR A 116 20.28 2.05 -10.54
CA TYR A 116 18.90 2.45 -10.85
C TYR A 116 17.89 1.52 -10.20
N GLN A 117 18.12 0.22 -10.20
CA GLN A 117 17.23 -0.75 -9.59
C GLN A 117 17.12 -0.57 -8.07
N ILE A 118 18.23 -0.33 -7.37
CA ILE A 118 18.23 -0.08 -5.92
C ILE A 118 17.47 1.22 -5.60
N LEU A 119 17.72 2.29 -6.36
CA LEU A 119 17.00 3.55 -6.23
C LEU A 119 15.49 3.38 -6.46
N LEU A 120 15.10 2.57 -7.45
CA LEU A 120 13.70 2.32 -7.75
C LEU A 120 13.01 1.52 -6.63
N MET A 121 13.69 0.51 -6.09
CA MET A 121 13.15 -0.29 -4.99
C MET A 121 12.95 0.53 -3.71
N SER A 122 13.89 1.41 -3.38
CA SER A 122 13.73 2.30 -2.22
C SER A 122 12.54 3.24 -2.40
N LEU A 123 12.36 3.79 -3.60
CA LEU A 123 11.23 4.66 -3.92
C LEU A 123 9.87 3.93 -3.82
N ILE A 124 9.80 2.69 -4.34
CA ILE A 124 8.59 1.86 -4.25
C ILE A 124 8.25 1.56 -2.78
N VAL A 125 9.22 1.16 -1.96
CA VAL A 125 8.98 0.88 -0.53
C VAL A 125 8.50 2.11 0.21
N SER A 126 9.16 3.27 0.03
CA SER A 126 8.74 4.51 0.67
C SER A 126 7.33 4.93 0.24
N GLY A 127 7.01 4.76 -1.05
CA GLY A 127 5.67 5.00 -1.59
C GLY A 127 4.62 4.07 -0.97
N ASN A 128 4.90 2.76 -0.93
CA ASN A 128 4.00 1.75 -0.38
C ASN A 128 3.78 1.94 1.11
N MET A 129 4.83 2.23 1.88
CA MET A 129 4.75 2.48 3.31
C MET A 129 3.86 3.68 3.60
N THR A 130 4.06 4.78 2.87
CA THR A 130 3.26 5.98 3.11
C THR A 130 1.81 5.82 2.63
N GLY A 131 1.60 5.15 1.50
CA GLY A 131 0.27 4.82 0.98
C GLY A 131 -0.52 3.93 1.93
N ALA A 132 0.10 2.83 2.41
CA ALA A 132 -0.51 1.91 3.35
C ALA A 132 -0.81 2.56 4.70
N THR A 133 0.13 3.33 5.28
CA THR A 133 -0.10 4.02 6.56
C THR A 133 -1.19 5.08 6.45
N LEU A 134 -1.20 5.88 5.39
CA LEU A 134 -2.26 6.86 5.15
C LEU A 134 -3.62 6.19 4.94
N ALA A 135 -3.67 5.12 4.13
CA ALA A 135 -4.90 4.37 3.89
C ALA A 135 -5.45 3.77 5.19
N ALA A 136 -4.59 3.11 5.98
CA ALA A 136 -4.98 2.51 7.25
C ALA A 136 -5.43 3.58 8.26
N GLY A 137 -4.69 4.69 8.37
CA GLY A 137 -5.03 5.81 9.25
C GLY A 137 -6.34 6.50 8.85
N LEU A 138 -6.54 6.79 7.57
CA LEU A 138 -7.77 7.40 7.05
C LEU A 138 -8.96 6.45 7.18
N THR A 139 -8.78 5.16 6.92
CA THR A 139 -9.83 4.15 7.06
C THR A 139 -10.22 3.98 8.51
N ALA A 140 -9.24 3.91 9.43
CA ALA A 140 -9.50 3.89 10.86
C ALA A 140 -10.22 5.17 11.29
N TRP A 141 -9.76 6.35 10.88
CA TRP A 141 -10.42 7.62 11.20
C TRP A 141 -11.85 7.71 10.65
N ARG A 142 -12.07 7.29 9.40
CA ARG A 142 -13.40 7.24 8.74
C ARG A 142 -14.37 6.25 9.39
N LEU A 143 -13.90 5.10 9.88
CA LEU A 143 -14.75 4.13 10.58
C LEU A 143 -15.03 4.54 12.04
N THR A 144 -14.16 5.34 12.64
CA THR A 144 -14.21 5.70 14.06
C THR A 144 -14.94 7.03 14.26
N ASP A 145 -16.20 7.13 13.83
CA ASP A 145 -16.98 8.36 14.00
C ASP A 145 -17.41 8.56 15.47
N GLY A 146 -17.59 9.81 15.90
CA GLY A 146 -17.58 10.26 17.31
C GLY A 146 -18.53 9.59 18.31
N ARG A 147 -19.50 8.76 17.91
CA ARG A 147 -20.62 8.30 18.78
C ARG A 147 -20.68 6.80 19.12
N ALA A 148 -19.54 6.13 19.34
CA ALA A 148 -19.53 4.76 19.88
C ALA A 148 -20.39 3.74 19.09
N ARG A 149 -20.48 3.93 17.76
CA ARG A 149 -21.00 2.91 16.85
C ARG A 149 -20.01 2.75 15.72
N LEU A 150 -19.39 1.57 15.66
CA LEU A 150 -18.85 1.05 14.40
C LEU A 150 -19.99 1.13 13.38
N ARG A 151 -19.93 2.09 12.45
CA ARG A 151 -20.91 2.22 11.37
C ARG A 151 -20.70 1.08 10.36
N LEU A 152 -21.01 -0.15 10.79
CA LEU A 152 -21.12 -1.33 9.93
C LEU A 152 -22.25 -1.19 8.90
N GLU A 153 -23.17 -0.23 9.10
CA GLU A 153 -24.20 0.16 8.12
C GLU A 153 -23.62 0.56 6.75
N ARG A 154 -22.33 0.95 6.67
CA ARG A 154 -21.66 1.24 5.38
C ARG A 154 -21.02 0.03 4.70
N LEU A 155 -20.88 -1.11 5.39
CA LEU A 155 -20.44 -2.38 4.79
C LEU A 155 -21.63 -3.17 4.21
N GLN A 156 -22.85 -2.86 4.64
CA GLN A 156 -24.09 -3.34 4.04
C GLN A 156 -24.57 -2.36 2.97
N SER A 157 -23.87 -2.29 1.83
CA SER A 157 -24.54 -1.78 0.63
C SER A 157 -25.65 -2.77 0.24
N PRO A 158 -26.90 -2.33 0.05
CA PRO A 158 -28.02 -3.20 -0.28
C PRO A 158 -27.92 -3.64 -1.74
N ILE A 159 -27.08 -4.62 -2.05
CA ILE A 159 -27.12 -5.35 -3.34
C ILE A 159 -27.97 -6.62 -3.16
N SER A 160 -29.16 -6.45 -2.59
CA SER A 160 -30.17 -7.51 -2.56
C SER A 160 -31.55 -6.87 -2.55
N LYS A 161 -32.09 -6.70 -3.76
CA LYS A 161 -33.51 -6.70 -4.15
C LYS A 161 -33.80 -5.70 -5.29
N THR A 162 -33.31 -6.01 -6.48
CA THR A 162 -33.91 -5.55 -7.74
C THR A 162 -33.78 -6.64 -8.80
N LYS A 163 -34.47 -7.77 -8.58
CA LYS A 163 -35.08 -8.59 -9.64
C LYS A 163 -35.95 -9.69 -9.02
N SER A 164 -37.20 -9.32 -8.74
CA SER A 164 -38.32 -10.25 -8.59
C SER A 164 -39.62 -9.46 -8.73
N SER A 165 -39.99 -9.18 -9.97
CA SER A 165 -41.38 -9.00 -10.42
C SER A 165 -41.41 -9.34 -11.90
#